data_AF-A0AA88YID7-F1
#
_entry.id   AF-A0AA88YID7-F1
#
_cell.length_a   1.000
_cell.length_b   1.000
_cell.length_c   1.000
_cell.angle_alpha   90.00
_cell.angle_beta   90.00
_cell.angle_gamma   90.00
#
_symmetry.space_group_name_H-M   'P 1'
#
loop_
_entity.id
_entity.type
_entity.pdbx_description
1 polymer ?
#
loop_
_entity_poly.entity_id
_entity_poly.type
_entity_poly.pdbx_seq_one_letter_code
_entity_poly.pdbx_strand_id
1 'polypeptide(L)'
;MGSEENLESYITDVEARCQRLNKAEQEKTTAFIRGLNPSLRMFVIQKNPGSFREAVQSARLAKESMTMSNPTQTEVMRSIEQQGKAIADLTTVFCQMKDRNDPSVKRTRDVKCQLCSKNGHEAQECRQFSVSRREDKNRDRNKQCFKCLTYGHIARNCPGNQGK
;
A
#
# COMPACT_ATOMS: atom_id res chain seq x y z
N MET A 1 7.52 20.79 -24.74
CA MET A 1 8.99 20.81 -24.64
C MET A 1 9.33 21.45 -23.30
N GLY A 2 9.42 20.64 -22.26
CA GLY A 2 9.74 21.07 -20.90
C GLY A 2 11.01 20.36 -20.47
N SER A 3 12.15 20.85 -20.93
CA SER A 3 13.44 20.42 -20.42
C SER A 3 13.79 21.31 -19.24
N GLU A 4 14.09 20.67 -18.11
CA GLU A 4 14.78 21.29 -16.98
C GLU A 4 16.15 21.78 -17.46
N GLU A 5 16.19 22.92 -18.15
CA GLU A 5 17.44 23.48 -18.64
C GLU A 5 18.33 23.79 -17.43
N ASN A 6 19.43 23.07 -17.32
CA ASN A 6 20.41 23.28 -16.28
C ASN A 6 21.00 24.69 -16.45
N LEU A 7 20.78 25.57 -15.46
CA LEU A 7 21.25 26.95 -15.44
C LEU A 7 22.70 27.11 -15.93
N GLU A 8 23.58 26.19 -15.56
CA GLU A 8 25.00 26.21 -15.97
C GLU A 8 25.20 25.99 -17.48
N SER A 9 24.44 25.08 -18.09
CA SER A 9 24.48 24.88 -19.55
C SER A 9 24.03 26.15 -20.28
N TYR A 10 22.94 26.76 -19.81
CA TYR A 10 22.44 28.01 -20.37
C TYR A 10 23.45 29.15 -20.24
N ILE A 11 24.14 29.28 -19.11
CA ILE A 11 25.21 30.26 -18.91
C ILE A 11 26.28 30.07 -19.98
N THR A 12 26.82 28.85 -20.12
CA THR A 12 27.87 28.55 -21.11
C THR A 12 27.41 28.85 -22.54
N ASP A 13 26.18 28.50 -22.90
CA ASP A 13 25.63 28.77 -24.23
C ASP A 13 25.51 30.26 -24.54
N VAL A 14 25.07 31.06 -23.57
CA VAL A 14 24.99 32.52 -23.71
C VAL A 14 26.39 33.11 -23.86
N GLU A 15 27.36 32.66 -23.07
CA GLU A 15 28.75 33.12 -23.18
C GLU A 15 29.35 32.83 -24.56
N ALA A 16 29.26 31.58 -25.01
CA ALA A 16 29.78 31.16 -26.31
C ALA A 16 29.10 31.92 -27.47
N ARG A 17 27.78 32.14 -27.38
CA ARG A 17 27.04 32.89 -28.40
C ARG A 17 27.43 34.36 -28.44
N CYS A 18 27.54 35.02 -27.30
CA CYS A 18 27.91 36.43 -27.22
C CYS A 18 29.38 36.67 -27.63
N GLN A 19 30.28 35.74 -27.32
CA GLN A 19 31.68 35.78 -27.77
C GLN A 19 31.78 35.67 -29.29
N ARG A 20 31.10 34.68 -29.91
CA ARG A 20 31.10 34.51 -31.37
C ARG A 20 30.55 35.73 -32.13
N LEU A 21 29.60 36.45 -31.52
CA LEU A 21 28.97 37.62 -32.12
C LEU A 21 29.62 38.96 -31.71
N ASN A 22 30.74 38.92 -30.97
CA ASN A 22 31.45 40.09 -30.43
C ASN A 22 30.53 41.12 -29.77
N LYS A 23 29.62 40.63 -28.91
CA LYS A 23 28.59 41.46 -28.26
C LYS A 23 29.16 42.24 -27.08
N ALA A 24 28.68 43.47 -26.89
CA ALA A 24 29.05 44.28 -25.72
C ALA A 24 28.58 43.61 -24.43
N GLU A 25 29.29 43.86 -23.32
CA GLU A 25 28.99 43.21 -22.03
C GLU A 25 27.56 43.50 -21.53
N GLN A 26 27.06 44.72 -21.78
CA GLN A 26 25.70 45.10 -21.44
C GLN A 26 24.65 44.33 -22.27
N GLU A 27 24.92 44.08 -23.56
CA GLU A 27 24.06 43.26 -24.41
C GLU A 27 24.06 41.80 -23.96
N LYS A 28 25.23 41.27 -23.57
CA LYS A 28 25.40 39.92 -23.01
C LYS A 28 24.57 39.75 -21.74
N THR A 29 24.65 40.71 -20.83
CA THR A 29 23.89 40.74 -19.58
C THR A 29 22.39 40.77 -19.85
N THR A 30 21.96 41.59 -20.80
CA THR A 30 20.54 41.71 -21.15
C THR A 30 20.02 40.45 -21.85
N ALA A 31 20.80 39.84 -22.74
CA ALA A 31 20.47 38.58 -23.39
C ALA A 31 20.31 37.45 -22.37
N PHE A 32 21.22 37.38 -21.39
CA PHE A 32 21.15 36.42 -20.28
C PHE A 32 19.84 36.57 -19.50
N ILE A 33 19.55 37.77 -18.97
CA ILE A 33 18.36 38.04 -18.17
C ILE A 33 17.09 37.73 -18.96
N ARG A 34 17.08 38.00 -20.28
CA ARG A 34 15.91 37.75 -21.13
C ARG A 34 15.58 36.27 -21.29
N GLY A 35 16.58 35.40 -21.42
CA GLY A 35 16.37 33.96 -21.56
C GLY A 35 16.31 33.18 -20.24
N LEU A 36 16.47 33.83 -19.08
CA LEU A 36 16.21 33.19 -17.80
C LEU A 36 14.73 32.84 -17.64
N ASN A 37 14.46 31.74 -16.91
CA ASN A 37 13.12 31.37 -16.46
C ASN A 37 12.47 32.52 -15.67
N PRO A 38 11.13 32.76 -15.79
CA PRO A 38 10.44 33.86 -15.12
C PRO A 38 10.75 34.03 -13.62
N SER A 39 10.87 32.92 -12.88
CA SER A 39 11.20 32.96 -11.45
C SER A 39 12.59 33.54 -11.20
N LEU A 40 13.62 32.98 -11.84
CA LEU A 40 15.00 33.47 -11.70
C LEU A 40 15.16 34.88 -12.26
N ARG A 41 14.51 35.17 -13.39
CA ARG A 41 14.53 36.48 -14.05
C ARG A 41 14.06 37.57 -13.10
N MET A 42 12.99 37.33 -12.33
CA MET A 42 12.52 38.34 -11.39
C MET A 42 13.54 38.67 -10.30
N PHE A 43 14.15 37.66 -9.69
CA PHE A 43 15.19 37.87 -8.68
C PHE A 43 16.40 38.61 -9.24
N VAL A 44 16.82 38.28 -10.46
CA VAL A 44 17.97 38.92 -11.10
C VAL A 44 17.67 40.38 -11.48
N ILE A 45 16.48 40.68 -12.02
CA ILE A 45 16.06 42.06 -12.31
C ILE A 45 16.00 42.90 -11.04
N GLN A 46 15.48 42.34 -9.94
CA GLN A 46 15.40 43.01 -8.64
C GLN A 46 16.78 43.49 -8.14
N LYS A 47 17.84 42.75 -8.44
CA LYS A 47 19.22 43.07 -8.03
C LYS A 47 19.91 44.09 -8.93
N ASN A 48 19.32 44.43 -10.08
CA ASN A 48 19.83 45.39 -11.06
C ASN A 48 21.34 45.22 -11.36
N PRO A 49 21.77 44.04 -11.86
CA PRO A 49 23.19 43.76 -12.09
C PRO A 49 23.77 44.64 -13.20
N GLY A 50 24.97 45.18 -12.96
CA GLY A 50 25.71 46.01 -13.92
C GLY A 50 26.58 45.22 -14.89
N SER A 51 26.83 43.93 -14.61
CA SER A 51 27.70 43.06 -15.41
C SER A 51 27.10 41.67 -15.58
N PHE A 52 27.58 40.93 -16.58
CA PHE A 52 27.12 39.57 -16.84
C PHE A 52 27.45 38.66 -15.66
N ARG A 53 28.64 38.83 -15.06
CA ARG A 53 29.09 38.07 -13.89
C ARG A 53 28.16 38.27 -12.69
N GLU A 54 27.77 39.51 -12.41
CA GLU A 54 26.87 39.85 -11.31
C GLU A 54 25.46 39.29 -11.54
N ALA A 55 24.97 39.32 -12.78
CA ALA A 55 23.71 38.71 -13.15
C ALA A 55 23.73 37.18 -12.95
N VAL A 56 24.82 36.51 -13.34
CA VAL A 56 25.01 35.07 -13.13
C VAL A 56 25.05 34.71 -11.64
N GLN A 57 25.81 35.45 -10.83
CA GLN A 57 25.86 35.22 -9.39
C GLN A 57 24.48 35.38 -8.75
N SER A 58 23.74 36.42 -9.14
CA SER A 58 22.37 36.64 -8.68
C SER A 58 21.45 35.48 -9.04
N ALA A 59 21.59 34.93 -10.26
CA ALA A 59 20.80 33.79 -10.71
C ALA A 59 21.13 32.51 -9.92
N ARG A 60 22.41 32.26 -9.61
CA ARG A 60 22.86 31.11 -8.81
C ARG A 60 22.33 31.19 -7.38
N LEU A 61 22.49 32.33 -6.72
CA LEU A 61 21.96 32.57 -5.38
C LEU A 61 20.43 32.43 -5.34
N ALA A 62 19.73 32.87 -6.38
CA ALA A 62 18.28 32.69 -6.49
C ALA A 62 17.91 31.20 -6.64
N LYS A 63 18.64 30.44 -7.48
CA LYS A 63 18.45 28.99 -7.64
C LYS A 63 18.66 28.25 -6.32
N GLU A 64 19.75 28.57 -5.61
CA GLU A 64 20.05 28.01 -4.30
C GLU A 64 18.98 28.39 -3.26
N SER A 65 18.57 29.66 -3.25
CA SER A 65 17.50 30.13 -2.37
C SER A 65 16.18 29.40 -2.63
N MET A 66 15.83 29.13 -3.89
CA MET A 66 14.65 28.35 -4.24
C MET A 66 14.76 26.88 -3.79
N THR A 67 15.96 26.30 -3.78
CA THR A 67 16.19 24.95 -3.23
C THR A 67 16.17 24.92 -1.69
N MET A 68 16.58 26.00 -1.03
CA MET A 68 16.70 26.07 0.44
C MET A 68 15.44 26.60 1.12
N SER A 69 14.59 27.35 0.41
CA SER A 69 13.36 27.94 0.94
C SER A 69 12.18 26.96 0.97
N ASN A 70 12.43 25.66 0.84
CA ASN A 70 11.37 24.67 0.90
C ASN A 70 11.54 23.57 1.97
N PRO A 71 11.84 23.92 3.23
CA PRO A 71 11.76 22.95 4.32
C PRO A 71 10.35 22.38 4.44
N THR A 72 9.30 23.14 4.09
CA THR A 72 7.92 22.66 4.04
C THR A 72 7.66 21.71 2.87
N GLN A 73 8.14 21.95 1.63
CA GLN A 73 7.92 20.99 0.53
C GLN A 73 8.74 19.71 0.68
N THR A 74 9.96 19.77 1.19
CA THR A 74 10.76 18.56 1.44
C THR A 74 10.21 17.73 2.60
N GLU A 75 9.79 18.37 3.70
CA GLU A 75 9.17 17.66 4.83
C GLU A 75 7.78 17.12 4.48
N VAL A 76 6.98 17.88 3.72
CA VAL A 76 5.68 17.42 3.20
C VAL A 76 5.88 16.27 2.22
N MET A 77 6.86 16.33 1.32
CA MET A 77 7.16 15.18 0.43
C MET A 77 7.66 13.96 1.18
N ARG A 78 8.52 14.14 2.19
CA ARG A 78 8.98 13.04 3.07
C ARG A 78 7.81 12.43 3.86
N SER A 79 6.89 13.26 4.34
CA SER A 79 5.67 12.83 5.03
C SER A 79 4.70 12.09 4.10
N ILE A 80 4.51 12.59 2.87
CA ILE A 80 3.68 11.92 1.85
C ILE A 80 4.28 10.57 1.46
N GLU A 81 5.60 10.48 1.31
CA GLU A 81 6.27 9.20 1.01
C GLU A 81 6.15 8.20 2.17
N GLN A 82 6.33 8.68 3.42
CA GLN A 82 6.15 7.86 4.61
C GLN A 82 4.71 7.37 4.76
N GLN A 83 3.73 8.24 4.50
CA GLN A 83 2.32 7.87 4.46
C GLN A 83 2.01 6.88 3.33
N GLY A 84 2.61 7.05 2.15
CA GLY A 84 2.46 6.14 1.02
C GLY A 84 2.92 4.71 1.33
N LYS A 85 4.05 4.55 2.03
CA LYS A 85 4.54 3.24 2.50
C LYS A 85 3.58 2.59 3.50
N ALA A 86 3.10 3.36 4.48
CA ALA A 86 2.12 2.87 5.45
C ALA A 86 0.79 2.45 4.80
N ILE A 87 0.32 3.18 3.79
CA ILE A 87 -0.89 2.84 3.01
C ILE A 87 -0.69 1.55 2.20
N ALA A 88 0.48 1.35 1.60
CA ALA A 88 0.82 0.13 0.87
C ALA A 88 0.85 -1.10 1.80
N ASP A 89 1.41 -0.96 2.99
CA ASP A 89 1.43 -2.01 4.01
C ASP A 89 0.01 -2.34 4.50
N LEU A 90 -0.81 -1.33 4.79
CA LEU A 90 -2.22 -1.49 5.17
C LEU A 90 -3.04 -2.18 4.07
N THR A 91 -2.80 -1.82 2.80
CA THR A 91 -3.46 -2.45 1.64
C THR A 91 -3.07 -3.93 1.54
N THR A 92 -1.80 -4.25 1.77
CA THR A 92 -1.30 -5.63 1.78
C THR A 92 -1.95 -6.46 2.89
N VAL A 93 -2.04 -5.89 4.09
CA VAL A 93 -2.72 -6.52 5.23
C VAL A 93 -4.21 -6.72 4.95
N PHE A 94 -4.89 -5.74 4.35
CA PHE A 94 -6.30 -5.85 4.00
C PHE A 94 -6.57 -6.93 2.94
N CYS A 95 -5.72 -7.05 1.92
CA CYS A 95 -5.80 -8.13 0.94
C CYS A 95 -5.65 -9.51 1.61
N GLN A 96 -4.69 -9.68 2.52
CA GLN A 96 -4.48 -10.93 3.27
C GLN A 96 -5.65 -11.27 4.21
N MET A 97 -6.40 -10.28 4.68
CA MET A 97 -7.60 -10.48 5.50
C MET A 97 -8.80 -10.94 4.67
N LYS A 98 -8.92 -10.50 3.40
CA LYS A 98 -10.03 -10.88 2.52
C LYS A 98 -10.03 -12.39 2.21
N ASP A 99 -8.87 -13.02 2.15
CA ASP A 99 -8.74 -14.47 1.96
C ASP A 99 -9.17 -15.30 3.19
N ARG A 100 -9.29 -14.69 4.37
CA ARG A 100 -9.68 -15.41 5.61
C ARG A 100 -11.19 -15.42 5.88
N ASN A 101 -11.93 -14.49 5.29
CA ASN A 101 -13.35 -14.27 5.60
C ASN A 101 -14.28 -14.42 4.40
N ASP A 102 -13.79 -15.00 3.30
CA ASP A 102 -14.63 -15.40 2.18
C ASP A 102 -15.57 -16.56 2.63
N PRO A 103 -16.90 -16.36 2.66
CA PRO A 103 -17.85 -17.40 3.08
C PRO A 103 -17.97 -18.55 2.06
N SER A 104 -17.44 -18.38 0.85
CA SER A 104 -17.50 -19.32 -0.26
C SER A 104 -16.24 -20.19 -0.36
N VAL A 105 -15.10 -19.75 0.20
CA VAL A 105 -13.91 -20.60 0.39
C VAL A 105 -14.20 -21.58 1.52
N LYS A 106 -14.87 -22.68 1.17
CA LYS A 106 -14.83 -23.90 1.97
C LYS A 106 -13.36 -24.23 2.16
N ARG A 107 -12.84 -23.98 3.37
CA ARG A 107 -11.57 -24.53 3.83
C ARG A 107 -11.71 -26.04 3.80
N THR A 108 -11.51 -26.64 2.62
CA THR A 108 -11.11 -28.03 2.51
C THR A 108 -9.76 -28.08 3.17
N ARG A 109 -9.75 -28.23 4.50
CA ARG A 109 -8.55 -28.72 5.17
C ARG A 109 -8.18 -29.95 4.35
N ASP A 110 -6.94 -30.05 3.88
CA ASP A 110 -6.37 -31.27 3.30
C ASP A 110 -6.26 -32.37 4.37
N VAL A 111 -7.30 -32.51 5.18
CA VAL A 111 -7.53 -33.54 6.16
C VAL A 111 -7.93 -34.76 5.37
N LYS A 112 -7.04 -35.75 5.43
CA LYS A 112 -7.32 -37.13 5.02
C LYS A 112 -8.09 -37.81 6.14
N CYS A 113 -9.30 -38.26 5.84
CA CYS A 113 -10.11 -39.04 6.75
C CYS A 113 -9.37 -40.36 7.08
N GLN A 114 -9.10 -40.59 8.36
CA GLN A 114 -8.40 -41.79 8.83
C GLN A 114 -9.22 -43.08 8.66
N LEU A 115 -10.54 -42.97 8.43
CA LEU A 115 -11.42 -44.13 8.28
C LEU A 115 -11.60 -44.56 6.82
N CYS A 116 -11.68 -43.63 5.88
CA CYS A 116 -11.93 -43.93 4.46
C CYS A 116 -10.80 -43.47 3.52
N SER A 117 -9.74 -42.87 4.07
CA SER A 117 -8.56 -42.36 3.36
C SER A 117 -8.84 -41.30 2.28
N LYS A 118 -10.06 -40.74 2.24
CA LYS A 118 -10.45 -39.65 1.33
C LYS A 118 -10.23 -38.29 1.99
N ASN A 119 -9.92 -37.28 1.19
CA ASN A 119 -9.69 -35.92 1.68
C ASN A 119 -11.00 -35.13 1.85
N GLY A 120 -10.94 -34.05 2.64
CA GLY A 120 -12.01 -33.06 2.74
C GLY A 120 -13.03 -33.28 3.87
N HIS A 121 -12.79 -34.23 4.78
CA HIS A 121 -13.59 -34.43 6.00
C HIS A 121 -12.80 -35.19 7.08
N GLU A 122 -13.08 -34.92 8.36
CA GLU A 122 -12.48 -35.64 9.49
C GLU A 122 -13.16 -37.00 9.70
N ALA A 123 -12.49 -37.91 10.43
CA ALA A 123 -13.03 -39.23 10.75
C ALA A 123 -14.43 -39.17 11.41
N GLN A 124 -14.71 -38.12 12.19
CA GLN A 124 -16.00 -37.92 12.85
C GLN A 124 -17.14 -37.61 11.87
N GLU A 125 -16.83 -36.98 10.73
CA GLU A 125 -17.80 -36.53 9.73
C GLU A 125 -17.91 -37.51 8.55
N CYS A 126 -17.21 -38.64 8.61
CA CYS A 126 -17.16 -39.59 7.51
C CYS A 126 -18.54 -40.22 7.27
N ARG A 127 -19.20 -39.83 6.17
CA ARG A 127 -20.53 -40.34 5.78
C ARG A 127 -20.56 -41.86 5.56
N GLN A 128 -19.42 -42.44 5.20
CA GLN A 128 -19.29 -43.88 4.93
C GLN A 128 -19.31 -44.72 6.21
N PHE A 129 -18.94 -44.13 7.36
CA PHE A 129 -18.94 -44.79 8.67
C PHE A 129 -19.95 -44.20 9.68
N SER A 130 -20.48 -43.00 9.43
CA SER A 130 -21.52 -42.40 10.25
C SER A 130 -22.91 -42.97 9.98
N VAL A 131 -23.10 -43.69 8.86
CA VAL A 131 -24.31 -44.49 8.60
C VAL A 131 -24.45 -45.68 9.55
N SER A 132 -23.34 -46.24 10.05
CA SER A 132 -23.40 -47.30 11.08
C SER A 132 -23.89 -46.80 12.44
N ARG A 133 -23.86 -45.48 12.71
CA ARG A 133 -24.52 -44.89 13.91
C ARG A 133 -26.01 -44.60 13.71
N ARG A 134 -26.52 -44.63 12.47
CA ARG A 134 -27.95 -44.41 12.21
C ARG A 134 -28.80 -45.65 12.48
N GLU A 135 -28.20 -46.84 12.44
CA GLU A 135 -28.89 -48.08 12.81
C GLU A 135 -29.13 -48.21 14.32
N ASP A 136 -28.36 -47.52 15.17
CA ASP A 136 -28.56 -47.58 16.63
C ASP A 136 -29.84 -46.88 17.12
N LYS A 137 -30.45 -46.00 16.31
CA LYS A 137 -31.77 -45.42 16.65
C LYS A 137 -32.87 -46.48 16.76
N ASN A 138 -32.71 -47.63 16.10
CA ASN A 138 -33.67 -48.73 16.21
C ASN A 138 -33.38 -49.63 17.42
N ARG A 139 -32.15 -49.59 17.95
CA ARG A 139 -31.74 -50.41 19.10
C ARG A 139 -32.22 -49.84 20.43
N ASP A 140 -32.45 -48.53 20.51
CA ASP A 140 -32.96 -47.89 21.73
C ASP A 140 -34.49 -48.00 21.89
N ARG A 141 -35.23 -48.40 20.84
CA ARG A 141 -36.69 -48.61 20.92
C ARG A 141 -37.08 -49.76 21.83
N ASN A 142 -36.27 -50.83 21.86
CA ASN A 142 -36.52 -52.02 22.67
C ASN A 142 -35.77 -52.04 24.01
N LYS A 143 -35.02 -51.00 24.35
CA LYS A 143 -34.33 -50.92 25.64
C LYS A 143 -35.23 -50.29 26.68
N GLN A 144 -35.30 -50.93 27.84
CA GLN A 144 -35.94 -50.38 29.03
C GLN A 144 -34.97 -49.41 29.72
N CYS A 145 -35.46 -48.21 30.02
CA CYS A 145 -34.71 -47.23 30.80
C CYS A 145 -34.52 -47.75 32.23
N PHE A 146 -33.28 -47.88 32.68
CA PHE A 146 -32.99 -48.33 34.05
C PHE A 146 -33.44 -47.35 35.15
N LYS A 147 -33.81 -46.11 34.79
CA LYS A 147 -34.20 -45.07 35.75
C LYS A 147 -35.72 -44.94 35.93
N CYS A 148 -36.48 -44.99 34.84
CA CYS A 148 -37.95 -44.87 34.88
C CYS A 148 -38.67 -46.15 34.41
N LEU A 149 -37.92 -47.19 34.06
CA LEU A 149 -38.42 -48.50 33.65
C LEU A 149 -39.33 -48.50 32.41
N THR A 150 -39.35 -47.42 31.62
CA THR A 150 -40.10 -47.33 30.37
C THR A 150 -39.23 -47.64 29.15
N TYR A 151 -39.85 -48.13 28.08
CA TYR A 151 -39.18 -48.49 26.83
C TYR A 151 -39.06 -47.29 25.89
N GLY A 152 -38.10 -47.34 24.96
CA GLY A 152 -37.92 -46.31 23.94
C GLY A 152 -36.74 -45.37 24.18
N HIS A 153 -36.08 -45.47 25.34
CA HIS A 153 -34.87 -44.70 25.65
C HIS A 153 -34.02 -45.40 26.73
N ILE A 154 -32.74 -45.04 26.79
CA ILE A 154 -31.82 -45.46 27.87
C ILE A 154 -31.73 -44.41 28.97
N ALA A 155 -31.23 -44.77 30.15
CA ALA A 155 -31.16 -43.88 31.33
C ALA A 155 -30.53 -42.49 31.07
N ARG A 156 -29.54 -42.41 30.15
CA ARG A 156 -28.90 -41.13 29.75
C ARG A 156 -29.85 -40.17 29.03
N ASN A 157 -30.81 -40.71 28.28
CA ASN A 157 -31.82 -39.95 27.53
C ASN A 157 -33.19 -39.98 28.22
N CYS A 158 -33.25 -40.26 29.53
CA CYS A 158 -34.50 -40.28 30.28
C CYS A 158 -35.08 -38.86 30.34
N PRO A 159 -36.35 -38.65 29.94
CA PRO A 159 -36.97 -37.32 29.96
C PRO A 159 -37.05 -36.75 31.38
N GLY A 160 -37.12 -37.60 32.41
CA GLY A 160 -37.01 -37.18 33.81
C GLY A 160 -35.59 -36.85 34.27
N ASN A 161 -34.60 -36.84 33.37
CA ASN A 161 -33.21 -36.47 33.67
C ASN A 161 -32.89 -35.01 33.32
N GLN A 162 -33.86 -34.25 32.82
CA GLN A 162 -33.72 -32.81 32.63
C GLN A 162 -34.25 -32.08 33.88
N GLY A 163 -33.36 -31.84 34.83
CA GLY A 163 -33.56 -30.85 35.90
C GLY A 163 -33.74 -31.42 37.31
N LYS A 164 -32.61 -31.62 38.01
CA LYS A 164 -32.21 -30.81 39.16
C LYS A 164 -30.69 -30.84 39.29
#